data_AF-A0A2W5K6C7-F1
#
_entry.id   AF-A0A2W5K6C7-F1
#
_cell.length_a   1.000
_cell.length_b   1.000
_cell.length_c   1.000
_cell.angle_alpha   90.00
_cell.angle_beta   90.00
_cell.angle_gamma   90.00
#
_symmetry.space_group_name_H-M   'P 1'
#
loop_
_entity.id
_entity.type
_entity.pdbx_description
1 polymer ?
#
loop_
_entity_poly.entity_id
_entity_poly.type
_entity_poly.pdbx_seq_one_letter_code
_entity_poly.pdbx_strand_id
1 'polypeptide(L)'
;MKTECTLAALNRLDREDYEAVQQMLDTCMAVLLDPALWIWMIGLTLLCMLIGALIGWPRGRFWAGLLWGALLGPIGWLIVGFSKPNLPECPECGHRNARDAKVCRGCGVDLRKAGQRSQRSVTRGQSVGKGW
;
A
#
# COMPACT_ATOMS: atom_id res chain seq x y z
N MET A 1 -5.56 12.79 -44.99
CA MET A 1 -5.58 11.35 -44.61
C MET A 1 -5.60 11.31 -43.09
N LYS A 2 -6.44 10.48 -42.45
CA LYS A 2 -6.36 10.31 -40.99
C LYS A 2 -5.06 9.57 -40.69
N THR A 3 -4.11 10.21 -40.01
CA THR A 3 -2.89 9.56 -39.55
C THR A 3 -3.25 8.70 -38.35
N GLU A 4 -3.16 7.39 -38.53
CA GLU A 4 -3.39 6.43 -37.45
C GLU A 4 -2.09 6.23 -36.70
N CYS A 5 -2.10 6.45 -35.38
CA CYS A 5 -0.94 6.23 -34.52
C CYS A 5 -0.66 4.72 -34.40
N THR A 6 0.00 4.15 -35.41
CA THR A 6 0.29 2.73 -35.52
C THR A 6 1.78 2.49 -35.76
N LEU A 7 2.26 1.34 -35.28
CA LEU A 7 3.67 0.96 -35.40
C LEU A 7 4.12 0.80 -36.87
N ALA A 8 3.20 0.41 -37.75
CA ALA A 8 3.44 0.32 -39.19
C ALA A 8 3.62 1.70 -39.86
N ALA A 9 2.88 2.70 -39.40
CA ALA A 9 3.00 4.07 -39.90
C ALA A 9 4.33 4.71 -39.44
N LEU A 10 4.73 4.47 -38.18
CA LEU A 10 6.04 4.88 -37.64
C LEU A 10 7.22 4.29 -38.40
N ASN A 11 7.12 3.04 -38.87
CA ASN A 11 8.21 2.38 -39.60
C ASN A 11 8.42 2.92 -41.03
N ARG A 12 7.45 3.65 -41.58
CA ARG A 12 7.53 4.26 -42.92
C ARG A 12 7.75 5.77 -42.88
N LEU A 13 7.88 6.34 -41.70
CA LEU A 13 8.00 7.77 -41.51
C LEU A 13 9.42 8.22 -41.91
N ASP A 14 9.49 9.16 -42.84
CA ASP A 14 10.74 9.85 -43.15
C ASP A 14 11.07 10.82 -42.02
N ARG A 15 12.31 10.78 -41.54
CA ARG A 15 12.76 11.57 -40.38
C ARG A 15 13.31 12.94 -40.77
N GLU A 16 13.56 13.17 -42.06
CA GLU A 16 13.99 14.47 -42.56
C GLU A 16 12.82 15.47 -42.65
N ASP A 17 11.60 14.97 -42.79
CA ASP A 17 10.38 15.78 -42.83
C ASP A 17 9.85 16.11 -41.42
N TYR A 18 10.31 17.24 -40.87
CA TYR A 18 9.92 17.73 -39.54
C TYR A 18 8.38 17.90 -39.36
N GLU A 19 7.67 18.43 -40.36
CA GLU A 19 6.23 18.68 -40.27
C GLU A 19 5.42 17.37 -40.19
N ALA A 20 5.83 16.34 -40.94
CA ALA A 20 5.21 15.02 -40.90
C ALA A 20 5.38 14.36 -39.53
N VAL A 21 6.55 14.53 -38.91
CA VAL A 21 6.84 14.07 -37.55
C VAL A 21 5.95 14.79 -36.53
N GLN A 22 5.77 16.11 -36.64
CA GLN A 22 4.92 16.87 -35.72
C GLN A 22 3.44 16.46 -35.80
N GLN A 23 2.90 16.28 -37.01
CA GLN A 23 1.51 15.84 -37.19
C GLN A 23 1.26 14.43 -36.61
N MET A 24 2.24 13.53 -36.75
CA MET A 24 2.17 12.23 -36.09
C MET A 24 2.23 12.34 -34.58
N LEU A 25 3.11 13.19 -34.04
CA LEU A 25 3.22 13.40 -32.61
C LEU A 25 1.89 13.91 -32.03
N ASP A 26 1.26 14.91 -32.66
CA ASP A 26 0.00 15.48 -32.19
C ASP A 26 -1.14 14.46 -32.18
N THR A 27 -1.26 13.66 -33.25
CA THR A 27 -2.29 12.62 -33.33
C THR A 27 -2.06 11.49 -32.32
N CYS A 28 -0.81 11.10 -32.08
CA CYS A 28 -0.47 10.14 -31.03
C CYS A 28 -0.72 10.69 -29.63
N MET A 29 -0.36 11.94 -29.37
CA MET A 29 -0.60 12.61 -28.09
C MET A 29 -2.08 12.74 -27.78
N ALA A 30 -2.92 13.04 -28.79
CA ALA A 30 -4.37 13.10 -28.60
C ALA A 30 -4.97 11.75 -28.15
N VAL A 31 -4.46 10.63 -28.66
CA VAL A 31 -4.90 9.28 -28.25
C VAL A 31 -4.37 8.91 -26.86
N LEU A 32 -3.09 9.20 -26.58
CA LEU A 32 -2.48 8.93 -25.28
C LEU A 32 -3.08 9.75 -24.14
N LEU A 33 -3.46 11.00 -24.41
CA LEU A 33 -4.10 11.91 -23.47
C LEU A 33 -5.63 11.93 -23.62
N ASP A 34 -6.21 10.89 -24.23
CA ASP A 34 -7.65 10.79 -24.36
C ASP A 34 -8.32 10.84 -22.97
N PRO A 35 -9.21 11.82 -22.71
CA PRO A 35 -9.79 12.01 -21.38
C PRO A 35 -10.58 10.80 -20.89
N ALA A 36 -11.22 10.05 -21.79
CA ALA A 36 -12.02 8.90 -21.41
C ALA A 36 -11.13 7.76 -20.91
N LEU A 37 -9.99 7.49 -21.57
CA LEU A 37 -9.00 6.51 -21.14
C LEU A 37 -8.44 6.85 -19.74
N TRP A 38 -8.15 8.13 -19.49
CA TRP A 38 -7.66 8.58 -18.18
C TRP A 38 -8.72 8.49 -17.09
N ILE A 39 -9.99 8.82 -17.38
CA ILE A 39 -11.09 8.63 -16.44
C ILE A 39 -11.22 7.16 -16.04
N TRP A 40 -11.13 6.23 -16.99
CA TRP A 40 -11.17 4.80 -16.70
C TRP A 40 -9.98 4.35 -15.86
N MET A 41 -8.76 4.79 -16.20
CA MET A 41 -7.55 4.46 -15.43
C MET A 41 -7.62 4.99 -13.99
N ILE A 42 -8.01 6.25 -13.81
CA ILE A 42 -8.14 6.86 -12.48
C ILE A 42 -9.27 6.18 -11.72
N GLY A 43 -10.41 5.92 -12.35
CA GLY A 43 -11.54 5.22 -11.74
C GLY A 43 -11.16 3.83 -11.25
N LEU A 44 -10.46 3.04 -12.07
CA LEU A 44 -9.95 1.71 -11.69
C LEU A 44 -8.93 1.82 -10.54
N THR A 45 -8.04 2.81 -10.59
CA THR A 45 -7.03 3.03 -9.54
C THR A 45 -7.69 3.40 -8.22
N LEU A 46 -8.68 4.30 -8.23
CA LEU A 46 -9.46 4.66 -7.05
C LEU A 46 -10.25 3.48 -6.52
N LEU A 47 -10.82 2.64 -7.40
CA LEU A 47 -11.49 1.41 -7.01
C LEU A 47 -10.53 0.44 -6.29
N CYS A 48 -9.34 0.19 -6.86
CA CYS A 48 -8.31 -0.63 -6.22
C CYS A 48 -7.83 -0.05 -4.89
N MET A 49 -7.65 1.26 -4.81
CA MET A 49 -7.29 1.98 -3.59
C MET A 49 -8.36 1.85 -2.51
N LEU A 50 -9.64 1.96 -2.87
CA LEU A 50 -10.78 1.80 -1.96
C LEU A 50 -10.85 0.36 -1.43
N ILE A 51 -10.71 -0.64 -2.31
CA ILE A 51 -10.70 -2.07 -1.95
C ILE A 51 -9.53 -2.38 -1.00
N GLY A 52 -8.32 -1.91 -1.32
CA GLY A 52 -7.14 -2.08 -0.48
C GLY A 52 -7.29 -1.42 0.91
N ALA A 53 -7.92 -0.25 0.96
CA ALA A 53 -8.22 0.45 2.21
C ALA A 53 -9.24 -0.30 3.08
N LEU A 54 -10.33 -0.81 2.47
CA LEU A 54 -11.36 -1.60 3.15
C LEU A 54 -10.78 -2.88 3.75
N ILE A 55 -9.88 -3.57 3.04
CA ILE A 55 -9.21 -4.79 3.52
C ILE A 55 -8.18 -4.49 4.62
N GLY A 56 -7.50 -3.35 4.57
CA GLY A 56 -6.53 -2.92 5.57
C GLY A 56 -7.16 -2.40 6.88
N TRP A 57 -8.44 -2.01 6.85
CA TRP A 57 -9.19 -1.43 7.97
C TRP A 57 -9.26 -2.32 9.22
N PRO A 58 -9.71 -3.59 9.15
CA PRO A 58 -9.88 -4.43 10.34
C PRO A 58 -8.57 -4.81 11.03
N ARG A 59 -7.40 -4.60 10.39
CA ARG A 59 -6.08 -4.95 10.93
C ARG A 59 -5.26 -3.75 11.41
N GLY A 60 -5.87 -2.55 11.51
CA GLY A 60 -5.20 -1.34 11.97
C GLY A 60 -4.05 -0.88 11.05
N ARG A 61 -4.12 -1.22 9.76
CA ARG A 61 -3.10 -0.97 8.73
C ARG A 61 -3.67 -0.24 7.52
N PHE A 62 -4.65 0.63 7.77
CA PHE A 62 -5.29 1.47 6.75
C PHE A 62 -4.27 2.18 5.84
N TRP A 63 -3.27 2.85 6.41
CA TRP A 63 -2.21 3.53 5.65
C TRP A 63 -1.38 2.60 4.77
N ALA A 64 -1.11 1.37 5.21
CA ALA A 64 -0.39 0.39 4.40
C ALA A 64 -1.27 -0.12 3.24
N GLY A 65 -2.57 -0.33 3.48
CA GLY A 65 -3.56 -0.63 2.44
C GLY A 65 -3.64 0.46 1.37
N LEU A 66 -3.63 1.72 1.82
CA LEU A 66 -3.70 2.89 0.96
C LEU A 66 -2.43 3.08 0.11
N LEU A 67 -1.24 3.04 0.76
CA LEU A 67 0.05 3.23 0.09
C LEU A 67 0.33 2.12 -0.93
N TRP A 68 0.15 0.85 -0.54
CA TRP A 68 0.42 -0.26 -1.45
C TRP A 68 -0.66 -0.40 -2.53
N GLY A 69 -1.92 -0.11 -2.22
CA GLY A 69 -3.00 -0.09 -3.21
C GLY A 69 -2.82 1.02 -4.25
N ALA A 70 -2.32 2.19 -3.85
CA ALA A 70 -2.01 3.27 -4.78
C ALA A 70 -0.73 3.02 -5.59
N LEU A 71 0.30 2.42 -4.98
CA LEU A 71 1.61 2.25 -5.62
C LEU A 71 1.69 1.03 -6.55
N LEU A 72 1.01 -0.06 -6.19
CA LEU A 72 1.07 -1.34 -6.93
C LEU A 72 -0.29 -1.75 -7.53
N GLY A 73 -1.32 -0.91 -7.40
CA GLY A 73 -2.67 -1.21 -7.87
C GLY A 73 -3.20 -2.54 -7.31
N PRO A 74 -3.61 -3.50 -8.17
CA PRO A 74 -4.16 -4.77 -7.75
C PRO A 74 -3.14 -5.71 -7.08
N ILE A 75 -1.84 -5.44 -7.15
CA ILE A 75 -0.85 -6.24 -6.42
C ILE A 75 -0.78 -5.79 -4.95
N GLY A 76 -1.08 -4.52 -4.68
CA GLY A 76 -0.95 -3.91 -3.37
C GLY A 76 -1.84 -4.52 -2.29
N TRP A 77 -3.10 -4.81 -2.61
CA TRP A 77 -4.05 -5.40 -1.66
C TRP A 77 -3.75 -6.87 -1.34
N LEU A 78 -3.16 -7.64 -2.27
CA LEU A 78 -2.70 -9.02 -2.00
C LEU A 78 -1.64 -9.02 -0.91
N ILE A 79 -0.62 -8.15 -1.02
CA ILE A 79 0.46 -8.03 -0.03
C ILE A 79 -0.11 -7.66 1.35
N VAL A 80 -1.06 -6.73 1.38
CA VAL A 80 -1.70 -6.28 2.62
C VAL A 80 -2.58 -7.38 3.22
N GLY A 81 -3.28 -8.17 2.39
CA GLY A 81 -4.09 -9.30 2.80
C GLY A 81 -3.29 -10.45 3.41
N PHE A 82 -2.14 -10.79 2.84
CA PHE A 82 -1.26 -11.86 3.32
C PHE A 82 -0.33 -11.45 4.47
N SER A 83 -0.30 -10.17 4.83
CA SER A 83 0.56 -9.70 5.90
C SER A 83 0.06 -10.06 7.30
N LYS A 84 0.99 -10.46 8.19
CA LYS A 84 0.69 -10.72 9.61
C LYS A 84 0.09 -9.47 10.31
N PRO A 85 -1.02 -9.62 11.05
CA PRO A 85 -1.58 -8.52 11.81
C PRO A 85 -0.63 -8.10 12.94
N ASN A 86 -0.37 -6.80 13.06
CA ASN A 86 0.39 -6.23 14.18
C ASN A 86 -0.61 -5.81 15.28
N LEU A 87 -1.16 -6.79 15.99
CA LEU A 87 -1.98 -6.56 17.19
C LEU A 87 -1.12 -6.80 18.44
N PRO A 88 -1.20 -5.93 19.46
CA PRO A 88 -0.48 -6.14 20.70
C PRO A 88 -0.96 -7.41 21.41
N GLU A 89 -0.01 -8.24 21.81
CA GLU A 89 -0.26 -9.45 22.57
C GLU A 89 -0.07 -9.18 24.07
N CYS A 90 -0.94 -9.74 24.91
CA CYS A 90 -0.86 -9.57 26.35
C CYS A 90 0.35 -10.35 26.90
N PRO A 91 1.25 -9.73 27.69
CA PRO A 91 2.44 -10.41 28.22
C PRO A 91 2.12 -11.42 29.33
N GLU A 92 0.91 -11.39 29.90
CA GLU A 92 0.48 -12.31 30.96
C GLU A 92 -0.24 -13.54 30.40
N CYS A 93 -1.15 -13.35 29.44
CA CYS A 93 -2.02 -14.44 28.94
C CYS A 93 -1.89 -14.75 27.46
N GLY A 94 -1.08 -14.03 26.69
CA GLY A 94 -0.90 -14.26 25.24
C GLY A 94 -2.10 -13.84 24.37
N HIS A 95 -3.14 -13.22 24.94
CA HIS A 95 -4.30 -12.80 24.14
C HIS A 95 -3.99 -11.56 23.29
N ARG A 96 -4.37 -11.58 22.01
CA ARG A 96 -4.22 -10.44 21.09
C ARG A 96 -5.35 -9.44 21.29
N ASN A 97 -4.99 -8.21 21.63
CA ASN A 97 -5.95 -7.13 21.84
C ASN A 97 -5.89 -6.12 20.69
N ALA A 98 -6.92 -5.27 20.57
CA ALA A 98 -6.88 -4.13 19.66
C ALA A 98 -5.71 -3.19 20.03
N ARG A 99 -5.18 -2.45 19.05
CA ARG A 99 -4.01 -1.57 19.26
C ARG A 99 -4.25 -0.48 20.32
N ASP A 100 -5.48 -0.04 20.45
CA ASP A 100 -5.95 1.00 21.36
C ASP A 100 -6.51 0.44 22.68
N ALA A 101 -6.51 -0.88 22.87
CA ALA A 101 -6.99 -1.49 24.10
C ALA A 101 -6.09 -1.12 25.29
N LYS A 102 -6.70 -0.54 26.34
CA LYS A 102 -6.03 -0.26 27.62
C LYS A 102 -6.02 -1.49 28.54
N VAL A 103 -7.03 -2.34 28.41
CA VAL A 103 -7.26 -3.52 29.25
C VAL A 103 -7.36 -4.76 28.35
N CYS A 104 -6.76 -5.86 28.78
CA CYS A 104 -6.83 -7.12 28.07
C CYS A 104 -8.24 -7.71 28.14
N ARG A 105 -8.83 -8.08 27.00
CA ARG A 105 -10.15 -8.75 26.94
C ARG A 105 -10.14 -10.19 27.42
N GLY A 106 -8.97 -10.85 27.44
CA GLY A 106 -8.83 -12.24 27.88
C GLY A 106 -8.66 -12.41 29.39
N CYS A 107 -7.85 -11.55 30.02
CA CYS A 107 -7.51 -11.69 31.45
C CYS A 107 -7.85 -10.45 32.31
N GLY A 108 -8.30 -9.34 31.70
CA GLY A 108 -8.65 -8.13 32.45
C GLY A 108 -7.48 -7.29 32.95
N VAL A 109 -6.22 -7.65 32.66
CA VAL A 109 -5.06 -6.87 33.09
C VAL A 109 -4.92 -5.56 32.30
N ASP A 110 -4.46 -4.50 32.96
CA ASP A 110 -4.04 -3.26 32.29
C ASP A 110 -2.78 -3.53 31.46
N LEU A 111 -2.90 -3.38 30.13
CA LEU A 111 -1.85 -3.71 29.17
C LEU A 111 -0.63 -2.79 29.31
N ARG A 112 -0.82 -1.54 29.75
CA ARG A 112 0.31 -0.62 29.98
C ARG A 112 1.10 -1.04 31.21
N LYS A 113 0.43 -1.36 32.31
CA LYS A 113 1.09 -1.81 33.54
C LYS A 113 1.76 -3.17 33.36
N ALA A 114 1.11 -4.09 32.65
CA ALA A 114 1.66 -5.41 32.36
C ALA A 114 2.92 -5.30 31.47
N GLY A 115 2.89 -4.44 30.44
CA GLY A 115 4.06 -4.17 29.60
C GLY A 115 5.23 -3.53 30.35
N GLN A 116 4.97 -2.67 31.33
CA GLN A 116 6.04 -2.09 32.18
C GLN A 116 6.68 -3.14 33.10
N ARG A 117 5.88 -4.05 33.67
CA ARG A 117 6.39 -5.14 34.53
C ARG A 117 7.32 -6.07 33.77
N SER A 118 6.95 -6.47 32.54
CA SER A 118 7.79 -7.33 31.71
C SER A 118 9.09 -6.66 31.27
N GLN A 119 9.08 -5.36 30.97
CA GLN A 119 10.32 -4.64 30.68
C GLN A 119 11.27 -4.57 31.88
N ARG A 120 10.72 -4.38 33.08
CA ARG A 120 11.53 -4.31 34.32
C ARG A 120 12.19 -5.64 34.67
N SER A 121 11.53 -6.77 34.43
CA SER A 121 12.14 -8.08 34.65
C SER A 121 13.26 -8.35 33.65
N VAL A 122 13.10 -7.96 32.38
CA VAL A 122 14.14 -8.07 31.36
C VAL A 122 15.38 -7.23 31.72
N THR A 123 15.19 -5.96 32.10
CA THR A 123 16.33 -5.09 32.47
C THR A 123 17.03 -5.54 33.74
N ARG A 124 16.29 -6.08 34.73
CA ARG A 124 16.88 -6.67 35.94
C ARG A 124 17.70 -7.93 35.63
N GLY A 125 17.26 -8.77 34.69
CA GLY A 125 18.04 -9.93 34.25
C GLY A 125 19.37 -9.53 33.60
N GLN A 126 19.35 -8.44 32.81
CA GLN A 126 20.56 -7.93 32.15
C GLN A 126 21.58 -7.30 33.10
N SER A 127 21.14 -6.62 34.17
CA SER A 127 22.07 -6.00 35.12
C SER A 127 22.78 -7.02 36.01
N VAL A 128 22.14 -8.15 36.32
CA VAL A 128 22.76 -9.24 37.08
C VAL A 128 23.83 -9.97 36.26
N GLY A 129 23.64 -10.09 34.93
CA GLY A 129 24.58 -10.81 34.06
C GLY A 129 25.86 -10.05 33.67
N LYS A 130 25.93 -8.74 33.90
CA LYS A 130 27.06 -7.88 33.50
C LYS A 130 28.06 -7.56 34.63
N GLY A 131 27.91 -8.22 35.78
CA GLY A 131 28.68 -7.96 37.01
C GLY A 131 29.84 -8.92 37.30
N TRP A 132 30.35 -9.65 36.30
CA TRP A 132 31.49 -10.55 36.43
C TRP A 132 32.58 -10.19 35.41
#